data_AF-A0A5J5ET51-F1
#
_entry.id   AF-A0A5J5ET51-F1
#
_cell.length_a   1.000
_cell.length_b   1.000
_cell.length_c   1.000
_cell.angle_alpha   90.00
_cell.angle_beta   90.00
_cell.angle_gamma   90.00
#
_symmetry.space_group_name_H-M   'P 1'
#
loop_
_entity.id
_entity.type
_entity.pdbx_description
1 polymer ?
#
loop_
_entity_poly.entity_id
_entity_poly.type
_entity_poly.pdbx_seq_one_letter_code
_entity_poly.pdbx_strand_id
1 'polypeptide(L)'
;MPLLLPGDAVTALPTPSKPGATLKLGPGLTHIPPSEVSAHKAGQLIVDARKNALWIESNSRRYIPSPQDAVIATILRSSADSYICAISSSTSPAPSSVQATLPHLAFPNATKKTRPILQPGSTVYARVSLANKHMDPELECFDAETGKASGFGELKGGMVFSVSLGLARRLLGDGKKMRQVARRAGEEWEGGHGAEVLEELGKSLAFECAVGRNGKVWIDSEDVKTTLLVGRCIIASETMTADEVRELVRVELAQG
;
A
#
# COMPACT_ATOMS: atom_id res chain seq x y z
N MET A 1 -2.06 -10.97 19.91
CA MET A 1 -0.66 -10.76 19.53
C MET A 1 -0.21 -9.58 20.36
N PRO A 2 0.96 -9.62 21.03
CA PRO A 2 1.31 -8.60 22.00
C PRO A 2 1.52 -7.24 21.33
N LEU A 3 1.05 -6.19 21.99
CA LEU A 3 1.40 -4.81 21.68
C LEU A 3 2.80 -4.55 22.24
N LEU A 4 3.73 -4.09 21.40
CA LEU A 4 5.07 -3.70 21.81
C LEU A 4 5.23 -2.19 21.68
N LEU A 5 6.01 -1.62 22.59
CA LEU A 5 6.46 -0.24 22.58
C LEU A 5 7.93 -0.14 22.18
N PRO A 6 8.40 1.04 21.74
CA PRO A 6 9.81 1.25 21.46
C PRO A 6 10.68 0.95 22.70
N GLY A 7 11.66 0.07 22.55
CA GLY A 7 12.53 -0.42 23.63
C GLY A 7 12.15 -1.80 24.16
N ASP A 8 10.94 -2.28 23.89
CA ASP A 8 10.53 -3.61 24.35
C ASP A 8 11.30 -4.71 23.61
N ALA A 9 11.77 -5.70 24.36
CA ALA A 9 12.43 -6.89 23.82
C ALA A 9 11.41 -7.86 23.22
N VAL A 10 11.71 -8.42 22.06
CA VAL A 10 10.90 -9.44 21.40
C VAL A 10 11.24 -10.80 21.98
N THR A 11 10.39 -11.31 22.86
CA THR A 11 10.57 -12.61 23.51
C THR A 11 10.03 -13.78 22.70
N ALA A 12 9.04 -13.55 21.82
CA ALA A 12 8.40 -14.57 21.01
C ALA A 12 9.06 -14.67 19.62
N LEU A 13 10.01 -15.59 19.46
CA LEU A 13 10.62 -15.91 18.17
C LEU A 13 9.95 -17.15 17.55
N PRO A 14 9.70 -17.16 16.22
CA PRO A 14 9.14 -18.33 15.55
C PRO A 14 10.16 -19.48 15.54
N THR A 15 9.69 -20.69 15.78
CA THR A 15 10.50 -21.89 15.59
C THR A 15 10.67 -22.17 14.10
N PRO A 16 11.90 -22.23 13.57
CA PRO A 16 12.10 -22.43 12.13
C PRO A 16 11.65 -23.83 11.71
N SER A 17 10.86 -23.93 10.64
CA SER A 17 10.41 -25.23 10.11
C SER A 17 11.55 -26.07 9.50
N LYS A 18 12.70 -25.45 9.20
CA LYS A 18 13.91 -26.11 8.70
C LYS A 18 15.10 -25.72 9.57
N PRO A 19 15.97 -26.68 9.95
CA PRO A 19 17.20 -26.36 10.67
C PRO A 19 18.08 -25.44 9.82
N GLY A 20 18.58 -24.35 10.42
CA GLY A 20 19.41 -23.35 9.74
C GLY A 20 18.65 -22.26 8.96
N ALA A 21 17.31 -22.21 9.02
CA ALA A 21 16.56 -21.13 8.37
C ALA A 21 16.81 -19.77 9.04
N THR A 22 17.21 -18.78 8.26
CA THR A 22 17.41 -17.39 8.73
C THR A 22 16.10 -16.72 9.09
N LEU A 23 16.06 -16.03 10.23
CA LEU A 23 14.93 -15.21 10.65
C LEU A 23 14.86 -13.91 9.85
N LYS A 24 13.70 -13.60 9.26
CA LYS A 24 13.49 -12.36 8.52
C LYS A 24 12.86 -11.30 9.43
N LEU A 25 13.60 -10.26 9.73
CA LEU A 25 13.09 -9.10 10.46
C LEU A 25 12.46 -8.12 9.47
N GLY A 26 11.18 -7.84 9.67
CA GLY A 26 10.44 -6.83 8.93
C GLY A 26 10.41 -5.48 9.67
N PRO A 27 9.51 -4.57 9.24
CA PRO A 27 9.44 -3.22 9.77
C PRO A 27 9.20 -3.15 11.29
N GLY A 28 9.77 -2.13 11.93
CA GLY A 28 9.55 -1.83 13.35
C GLY A 28 10.38 -2.65 14.34
N LEU A 29 11.20 -3.58 13.85
CA LEU A 29 12.13 -4.38 14.65
C LEU A 29 13.59 -4.06 14.30
N THR A 30 14.47 -4.18 15.28
CA THR A 30 15.92 -4.02 15.11
C THR A 30 16.65 -5.16 15.78
N HIS A 31 17.62 -5.74 15.08
CA HIS A 31 18.56 -6.69 15.67
C HIS A 31 19.68 -5.91 16.35
N ILE A 32 19.83 -6.11 17.65
CA ILE A 32 20.92 -5.63 18.48
C ILE A 32 21.87 -6.83 18.70
N PRO A 33 23.07 -6.81 18.08
CA PRO A 33 24.05 -7.88 18.28
C PRO A 33 24.39 -8.04 19.77
N PRO A 34 24.61 -9.27 20.27
CA PRO A 34 24.84 -10.50 19.51
C PRO A 34 23.57 -11.29 19.12
N SER A 35 22.43 -11.09 19.77
CA SER A 35 21.23 -11.92 19.53
C SER A 35 19.90 -11.28 19.93
N GLU A 36 19.89 -10.03 20.37
CA GLU A 36 18.69 -9.39 20.89
C GLU A 36 17.88 -8.76 19.74
N VAL A 37 16.56 -8.89 19.80
CA VAL A 37 15.65 -8.20 18.89
C VAL A 37 14.76 -7.31 19.73
N SER A 38 14.75 -6.00 19.43
CA SER A 38 13.91 -5.03 20.11
C SER A 38 13.00 -4.30 19.13
N ALA A 39 11.84 -3.86 19.63
CA ALA A 39 10.95 -3.00 18.88
C ALA A 39 11.48 -1.56 18.93
N HIS A 40 11.51 -0.86 17.79
CA HIS A 40 11.76 0.59 17.73
C HIS A 40 10.51 1.38 17.30
N LYS A 41 9.40 0.68 17.06
CA LYS A 41 8.12 1.26 16.67
C LYS A 41 7.02 0.62 17.51
N ALA A 42 6.08 1.45 17.98
CA ALA A 42 4.90 0.97 18.68
C ALA A 42 3.95 0.25 17.71
N GLY A 43 3.42 -0.89 18.12
CA GLY A 43 2.41 -1.62 17.34
C GLY A 43 2.30 -3.09 17.73
N GLN A 44 1.47 -3.81 16.99
CA GLN A 44 1.20 -5.21 17.25
C GLN A 44 2.32 -6.06 16.65
N LEU A 45 2.94 -6.93 17.43
CA LEU A 45 3.93 -7.89 16.94
C LEU A 45 3.22 -8.97 16.11
N ILE A 46 3.59 -9.09 14.84
CA ILE A 46 3.10 -10.13 13.95
C ILE A 46 4.20 -11.16 13.75
N VAL A 47 3.86 -12.43 13.99
CA VAL A 47 4.78 -13.56 13.83
C VAL A 47 4.25 -14.51 12.74
N ASP A 48 4.92 -14.57 11.60
CA ASP A 48 4.61 -15.52 10.53
C ASP A 48 5.57 -16.72 10.60
N ALA A 49 5.15 -17.75 11.32
CA ALA A 49 5.91 -18.99 11.47
C ALA A 49 6.21 -19.69 10.13
N ARG A 50 5.34 -19.56 9.13
CA ARG A 50 5.54 -20.20 7.81
C ARG A 50 6.69 -19.55 7.04
N LYS A 51 6.80 -18.23 7.13
CA LYS A 51 7.86 -17.46 6.44
C LYS A 51 9.10 -17.24 7.30
N ASN A 52 9.09 -17.73 8.54
CA ASN A 52 10.11 -17.45 9.55
C ASN A 52 10.40 -15.94 9.62
N ALA A 53 9.33 -15.14 9.75
CA ALA A 53 9.40 -13.69 9.68
C ALA A 53 8.60 -13.04 10.81
N LEU A 54 9.07 -11.90 11.30
CA LEU A 54 8.32 -11.07 12.25
C LEU A 54 8.42 -9.59 11.89
N TRP A 55 7.37 -8.84 12.22
CA TRP A 55 7.32 -7.39 12.03
C TRP A 55 6.33 -6.75 13.00
N ILE A 56 6.41 -5.43 13.16
CA ILE A 56 5.42 -4.64 13.90
C ILE A 56 4.38 -4.10 12.92
N GLU A 57 3.13 -4.53 13.07
CA GLU A 57 2.01 -3.89 12.38
C GLU A 57 1.66 -2.58 13.08
N SER A 58 1.68 -1.50 12.30
CA SER A 58 1.50 -0.14 12.81
C SER A 58 0.96 0.78 11.71
N ASN A 59 0.06 1.68 12.09
CA ASN A 59 -0.48 2.68 11.17
C ASN A 59 0.33 3.97 11.30
N SER A 60 1.30 4.17 10.42
CA SER A 60 2.04 5.44 10.34
C SER A 60 1.33 6.41 9.40
N ARG A 61 1.53 7.70 9.62
CA ARG A 61 1.06 8.76 8.70
C ARG A 61 2.00 9.02 7.52
N ARG A 62 3.23 8.49 7.57
CA ARG A 62 4.24 8.71 6.52
C ARG A 62 4.61 7.37 5.88
N TYR A 63 4.38 7.31 4.58
CA TYR A 63 4.84 6.22 3.72
C TYR A 63 6.36 6.25 3.58
N ILE A 64 6.98 5.08 3.68
CA ILE A 64 8.41 4.88 3.45
C ILE A 64 8.51 3.94 2.24
N PRO A 65 9.08 4.42 1.11
CA PRO A 65 9.23 3.60 -0.08
C PRO A 65 9.94 2.29 0.21
N SER A 66 9.35 1.19 -0.23
CA SER A 66 9.93 -0.15 -0.15
C SER A 66 9.87 -0.80 -1.53
N PRO A 67 10.88 -1.58 -1.94
CA PRO A 67 10.85 -2.23 -3.25
C PRO A 67 9.60 -3.11 -3.40
N GLN A 68 9.07 -3.18 -4.63
CA GLN A 68 7.85 -3.92 -4.99
C GLN A 68 6.53 -3.32 -4.51
N ASP A 69 6.55 -2.18 -3.81
CA ASP A 69 5.31 -1.50 -3.47
C ASP A 69 4.66 -0.86 -4.70
N ALA A 70 3.37 -1.13 -4.91
CA ALA A 70 2.56 -0.37 -5.84
C ALA A 70 2.15 0.97 -5.18
N VAL A 71 2.38 2.08 -5.88
CA VAL A 71 2.16 3.44 -5.38
C VAL A 71 1.51 4.31 -6.46
N ILE A 72 0.75 5.31 -6.00
CA ILE A 72 0.24 6.38 -6.87
C ILE A 72 1.13 7.60 -6.68
N ALA A 73 1.72 8.08 -7.77
CA ALA A 73 2.60 9.24 -7.79
C ALA A 73 2.07 10.31 -8.74
N THR A 74 2.52 11.54 -8.56
CA THR A 74 2.19 12.66 -9.45
C THR A 74 3.46 13.12 -10.16
N ILE A 75 3.40 13.31 -11.48
CA ILE A 75 4.50 13.85 -12.27
C ILE A 75 4.70 15.31 -11.87
N LEU A 76 5.89 15.67 -11.40
CA LEU A 76 6.24 17.07 -11.11
C LEU A 76 6.79 17.76 -12.35
N ARG A 77 7.72 17.10 -13.04
CA ARG A 77 8.37 17.60 -14.26
C ARG A 77 9.07 16.47 -15.02
N SER A 78 9.33 16.71 -16.30
CA SER A 78 10.18 15.85 -17.11
C SER A 78 11.63 16.33 -17.10
N SER A 79 12.58 15.40 -17.11
CA SER A 79 14.02 15.60 -17.34
C SER A 79 14.40 14.99 -18.69
N ALA A 80 15.70 14.95 -19.02
CA ALA A 80 16.19 14.38 -20.28
C ALA A 80 15.83 12.88 -20.44
N ASP A 81 16.04 12.10 -19.37
CA ASP A 81 15.95 10.63 -19.38
C ASP A 81 14.89 10.05 -18.42
N SER A 82 14.28 10.89 -17.58
CA SER A 82 13.35 10.46 -16.54
C SER A 82 12.31 11.54 -16.20
N TYR A 83 11.18 11.11 -15.65
CA TYR A 83 10.24 11.97 -14.96
C TYR A 83 10.64 12.07 -13.48
N ILE A 84 10.53 13.27 -12.94
CA ILE A 84 10.60 13.51 -11.50
C ILE A 84 9.19 13.50 -10.96
N CYS A 85 8.92 12.59 -10.03
CA CYS A 85 7.60 12.30 -9.49
C CYS A 85 7.57 12.63 -8.00
N ALA A 86 6.37 12.91 -7.49
CA ALA A 86 6.11 13.02 -6.06
C ALA A 86 5.30 11.80 -5.59
N ILE A 87 5.86 11.04 -4.65
CA ILE A 87 5.12 10.02 -3.89
C ILE A 87 4.51 10.73 -2.68
N SER A 88 3.24 11.10 -2.77
CA SER A 88 2.53 11.72 -1.66
C SER A 88 2.19 10.68 -0.60
N SER A 89 2.45 10.99 0.67
CA SER A 89 2.31 10.03 1.76
C SER A 89 1.31 10.40 2.85
N SER A 90 0.89 11.67 2.93
CA SER A 90 0.05 12.17 4.02
C SER A 90 -1.37 12.53 3.58
N THR A 91 -2.27 12.40 4.54
CA THR A 91 -3.60 13.04 4.58
C THR A 91 -3.51 14.50 5.07
N SER A 92 -2.39 14.89 5.68
CA SER A 92 -2.13 16.28 6.09
C SER A 92 -1.80 17.17 4.89
N PRO A 93 -2.24 18.44 4.88
CA PRO A 93 -1.95 19.41 3.81
C PRO A 93 -0.47 19.81 3.69
N ALA A 94 0.39 19.43 4.64
CA ALA A 94 1.83 19.64 4.52
C ALA A 94 2.43 18.66 3.48
N PRO A 95 3.23 19.14 2.51
CA PRO A 95 3.76 18.32 1.43
C PRO A 95 4.91 17.43 1.93
N SER A 96 4.59 16.36 2.65
CA SER A 96 5.54 15.26 2.85
C SER A 96 5.49 14.31 1.65
N SER A 97 5.91 14.83 0.49
CA SER A 97 6.16 14.02 -0.70
C SER A 97 7.61 13.57 -0.72
N VAL A 98 7.82 12.28 -0.99
CA VAL A 98 9.15 11.78 -1.34
C VAL A 98 9.31 11.99 -2.84
N GLN A 99 10.39 12.65 -3.25
CA GLN A 99 10.72 12.75 -4.67
C GLN A 99 11.20 11.39 -5.16
N ALA A 100 10.76 11.00 -6.35
CA ALA A 100 11.09 9.74 -6.97
C ALA A 100 11.43 9.94 -8.43
N THR A 101 12.23 9.05 -8.99
CA THR A 101 12.61 9.08 -10.40
C THR A 101 11.91 7.97 -11.17
N LEU A 102 11.20 8.30 -12.23
CA LEU A 102 10.55 7.34 -13.14
C LEU A 102 11.22 7.44 -14.52
N PRO A 103 12.13 6.51 -14.88
CA PRO A 103 12.81 6.54 -16.18
C PRO A 103 11.82 6.54 -17.35
N HIS A 104 12.11 7.26 -18.44
CA HIS A 104 11.24 7.30 -19.63
C HIS A 104 11.08 5.94 -20.32
N LEU A 105 12.05 5.05 -20.12
CA LEU A 105 12.04 3.69 -20.64
C LEU A 105 11.38 2.69 -19.68
N ALA A 106 11.01 3.09 -18.47
CA ALA A 106 10.39 2.23 -17.48
C ALA A 106 8.87 2.11 -17.70
N PHE A 107 8.47 1.95 -18.95
CA PHE A 107 7.09 1.77 -19.39
C PHE A 107 7.01 0.60 -20.37
N PRO A 108 5.87 -0.08 -20.47
CA PRO A 108 5.70 -1.22 -21.37
C PRO A 108 5.97 -0.78 -22.82
N ASN A 109 6.82 -1.55 -23.51
CA ASN A 109 7.21 -1.29 -24.91
C ASN A 109 7.86 0.09 -25.18
N ALA A 110 8.36 0.78 -24.16
CA ALA A 110 8.99 2.07 -24.35
C ALA A 110 10.39 1.94 -24.99
N THR A 111 10.65 2.78 -25.99
CA THR A 111 11.97 2.90 -26.62
C THR A 111 12.38 4.37 -26.67
N LYS A 112 13.65 4.67 -27.00
CA LYS A 112 14.12 6.05 -27.18
C LYS A 112 13.31 6.83 -28.23
N LYS A 113 12.66 6.13 -29.17
CA LYS A 113 11.81 6.73 -30.22
C LYS A 113 10.34 6.87 -29.79
N THR A 114 9.86 5.93 -28.97
CA THR A 114 8.45 5.80 -28.58
C THR A 114 8.33 5.78 -27.06
N ARG A 115 8.47 6.95 -26.43
CA ARG A 115 8.30 7.12 -24.97
C ARG A 115 6.94 7.76 -24.66
N PRO A 116 6.26 7.36 -23.57
CA PRO A 116 5.05 8.04 -23.12
C PRO A 116 5.34 9.50 -22.80
N ILE A 117 4.43 10.39 -23.17
CA ILE A 117 4.54 11.84 -22.93
C ILE A 117 3.56 12.20 -21.82
N LEU A 118 4.07 12.32 -20.59
CA LEU A 118 3.27 12.68 -19.42
C LEU A 118 3.49 14.15 -19.07
N GLN A 119 2.40 14.85 -18.78
CA GLN A 119 2.46 16.27 -18.41
C GLN A 119 2.70 16.44 -16.91
N PRO A 120 3.32 17.55 -16.47
CA PRO A 120 3.29 17.94 -15.06
C PRO A 120 1.86 17.94 -14.51
N GLY A 121 1.65 17.29 -13.37
CA GLY A 121 0.33 17.08 -12.76
C GLY A 121 -0.34 15.75 -13.12
N SER A 122 0.11 15.02 -14.15
CA SER A 122 -0.41 13.69 -14.46
C SER A 122 -0.21 12.74 -13.27
N THR A 123 -1.20 11.90 -13.00
CA THR A 123 -1.13 10.86 -11.97
C THR A 123 -0.70 9.55 -12.61
N VAL A 124 0.22 8.84 -11.98
CA VAL A 124 0.77 7.58 -12.47
C VAL A 124 0.67 6.51 -11.39
N TYR A 125 0.19 5.33 -11.78
CA TYR A 125 0.30 4.12 -10.98
C TYR A 125 1.57 3.39 -11.35
N ALA A 126 2.47 3.22 -10.38
CA ALA A 126 3.80 2.68 -10.59
C ALA A 126 4.19 1.74 -9.45
N ARG A 127 5.20 0.91 -9.71
CA ARG A 127 5.84 0.06 -8.73
C ARG A 127 7.18 0.66 -8.34
N VAL A 128 7.53 0.60 -7.06
CA VAL A 128 8.85 0.99 -6.58
C VAL A 128 9.85 -0.08 -7.00
N SER A 129 10.77 0.24 -7.92
CA SER A 129 11.79 -0.68 -8.41
C SER A 129 12.98 -0.74 -7.43
N LEU A 130 13.47 0.43 -7.03
CA LEU A 130 14.59 0.61 -6.12
C LEU A 130 14.19 1.58 -5.00
N ALA A 131 14.48 1.19 -3.75
CA ALA A 131 14.35 2.08 -2.61
C ALA A 131 15.49 1.83 -1.63
N ASN A 132 16.43 2.77 -1.58
CA ASN A 132 17.56 2.77 -0.67
C ASN A 132 17.42 3.91 0.34
N LYS A 133 17.92 3.72 1.57
CA LYS A 133 17.85 4.74 2.63
C LYS A 133 18.54 6.06 2.28
N HIS A 134 19.52 6.01 1.38
CA HIS A 134 20.41 7.13 1.06
C HIS A 134 20.25 7.66 -0.37
N MET A 135 19.23 7.21 -1.09
CA MET A 135 18.97 7.64 -2.47
C MET A 135 17.47 7.87 -2.65
N ASP A 136 17.12 8.71 -3.62
CA ASP A 136 15.73 8.85 -4.03
C ASP A 136 15.22 7.52 -4.62
N PRO A 137 13.98 7.11 -4.32
CA PRO A 137 13.40 5.90 -4.88
C PRO A 137 13.23 5.99 -6.40
N GLU A 138 13.36 4.85 -7.05
CA GLU A 138 13.07 4.70 -8.47
C GLU A 138 11.73 3.97 -8.67
N LEU A 139 11.02 4.37 -9.71
CA LEU A 139 9.72 3.83 -10.07
C LEU A 139 9.78 3.16 -11.44
N GLU A 140 8.89 2.19 -11.66
CA GLU A 140 8.67 1.54 -12.94
C GLU A 140 7.18 1.26 -13.17
N CYS A 141 6.73 1.32 -14.42
CA CYS A 141 5.35 1.12 -14.83
C CYS A 141 5.16 -0.17 -15.65
N PHE A 142 5.97 -1.18 -15.41
CA PHE A 142 5.83 -2.50 -16.01
C PHE A 142 6.25 -3.60 -15.03
N ASP A 143 5.83 -4.81 -15.31
CA ASP A 143 6.28 -6.00 -14.61
C ASP A 143 7.62 -6.46 -15.19
N ALA A 144 8.65 -6.51 -14.34
CA ALA A 144 10.02 -6.86 -14.76
C ALA A 144 10.12 -8.29 -15.32
N GLU A 145 9.24 -9.21 -14.92
CA GLU A 145 9.27 -10.60 -15.40
C GLU A 145 8.59 -10.73 -16.77
N THR A 146 7.47 -10.05 -16.98
CA THR A 146 6.65 -10.21 -18.20
C THR A 146 6.85 -9.11 -19.24
N GLY A 147 7.45 -7.98 -18.86
CA GLY A 147 7.58 -6.78 -19.69
C GLY A 147 6.25 -6.06 -19.97
N LYS A 148 5.14 -6.53 -19.38
CA LYS A 148 3.80 -5.98 -19.62
C LYS A 148 3.45 -4.90 -18.60
N ALA A 149 2.47 -4.06 -18.96
CA ALA A 149 1.99 -2.98 -18.11
C ALA A 149 1.44 -3.49 -16.75
N SER A 150 0.81 -4.67 -16.74
CA SER A 150 0.21 -5.27 -15.54
C SER A 150 -0.65 -4.31 -14.70
N GLY A 151 -1.34 -3.37 -15.36
CA GLY A 151 -2.18 -2.35 -14.73
C GLY A 151 -1.47 -1.05 -14.33
N PHE A 152 -0.13 -0.97 -14.47
CA PHE A 152 0.64 0.24 -14.24
C PHE A 152 0.63 1.18 -15.45
N GLY A 153 0.80 2.48 -15.21
CA GLY A 153 0.77 3.52 -16.23
C GLY A 153 0.10 4.81 -15.76
N GLU A 154 -0.19 5.70 -16.71
CA GLU A 154 -0.92 6.93 -16.44
C GLU A 154 -2.37 6.63 -16.04
N LEU A 155 -2.82 7.23 -14.95
CA LEU A 155 -4.21 7.23 -14.52
C LEU A 155 -4.89 8.48 -15.09
N LYS A 156 -5.82 8.29 -16.03
CA LYS A 156 -6.52 9.37 -16.73
C LYS A 156 -7.89 9.59 -16.09
N GLY A 157 -8.25 10.85 -15.85
CA GLY A 157 -9.53 11.15 -15.20
C GLY A 157 -9.55 10.71 -13.73
N GLY A 158 -10.74 10.35 -13.25
CA GLY A 158 -10.99 9.93 -11.88
C GLY A 158 -10.64 10.96 -10.80
N MET A 159 -10.62 10.48 -9.57
CA MET A 159 -10.29 11.26 -8.38
C MET A 159 -9.40 10.45 -7.44
N VAL A 160 -8.42 11.12 -6.84
CA VAL A 160 -7.51 10.53 -5.85
C VAL A 160 -7.99 10.88 -4.43
N PHE A 161 -8.30 9.85 -3.66
CA PHE A 161 -8.65 9.93 -2.24
C PHE A 161 -7.43 9.60 -1.38
N SER A 162 -7.37 10.22 -0.21
CA SER A 162 -6.32 9.93 0.78
C SER A 162 -6.89 9.05 1.89
N VAL A 163 -6.21 7.95 2.17
CA VAL A 163 -6.57 6.97 3.21
C VAL A 163 -5.37 6.71 4.11
N SER A 164 -5.57 6.08 5.26
CA SER A 164 -4.43 5.63 6.05
C SER A 164 -3.65 4.52 5.36
N LEU A 165 -2.36 4.38 5.71
CA LEU A 165 -1.52 3.32 5.16
C LEU A 165 -2.04 1.93 5.57
N GLY A 166 -2.63 1.81 6.76
CA GLY A 166 -3.27 0.58 7.22
C GLY A 166 -4.47 0.20 6.35
N LEU A 167 -5.34 1.14 5.99
CA LEU A 167 -6.46 0.88 5.08
C LEU A 167 -5.97 0.50 3.67
N ALA A 168 -4.99 1.23 3.11
CA ALA A 168 -4.41 0.90 1.81
C ALA A 168 -3.84 -0.53 1.74
N ARG A 169 -3.11 -0.96 2.78
CA ARG A 169 -2.60 -2.35 2.88
C ARG A 169 -3.75 -3.37 2.91
N ARG A 170 -4.81 -3.10 3.69
CA ARG A 170 -5.97 -3.98 3.76
C ARG A 170 -6.70 -4.09 2.42
N LEU A 171 -6.93 -2.97 1.73
CA LEU A 171 -7.52 -2.93 0.38
C LEU A 171 -6.70 -3.73 -0.64
N LEU A 172 -5.37 -3.75 -0.52
CA LEU A 172 -4.46 -4.56 -1.35
C LEU A 172 -4.41 -6.05 -0.95
N GLY A 173 -5.22 -6.50 0.01
CA GLY A 173 -5.35 -7.90 0.40
C GLY A 173 -4.48 -8.34 1.58
N ASP A 174 -3.69 -7.44 2.19
CA ASP A 174 -2.90 -7.78 3.39
C ASP A 174 -3.80 -8.17 4.57
N GLY A 175 -5.07 -7.73 4.58
CA GLY A 175 -6.07 -8.13 5.60
C GLY A 175 -6.36 -9.64 5.59
N LYS A 176 -6.52 -10.26 4.40
CA LYS A 176 -6.75 -11.71 4.28
C LYS A 176 -5.53 -12.49 4.79
N LYS A 177 -4.32 -12.02 4.47
CA LYS A 177 -3.07 -12.60 4.98
C LYS A 177 -2.98 -12.47 6.50
N MET A 178 -3.30 -11.30 7.05
CA MET A 178 -3.21 -11.03 8.48
C MET A 178 -4.18 -11.90 9.29
N ARG A 179 -5.42 -12.07 8.81
CA ARG A 179 -6.40 -13.00 9.38
C ARG A 179 -5.90 -14.45 9.41
N GLN A 180 -5.21 -14.89 8.35
CA GLN A 180 -4.62 -16.23 8.33
C GLN A 180 -3.47 -16.40 9.32
N VAL A 181 -2.65 -15.36 9.51
CA VAL A 181 -1.55 -15.36 10.49
C VAL A 181 -2.12 -15.41 11.92
N ALA A 182 -3.10 -14.55 12.24
CA ALA A 182 -3.77 -14.54 13.54
C ALA A 182 -4.43 -15.90 13.86
N ARG A 183 -5.16 -16.47 12.90
CA ARG A 183 -5.81 -17.79 13.08
C ARG A 183 -4.82 -18.90 13.42
N ARG A 184 -3.60 -18.84 12.88
CA ARG A 184 -2.53 -19.82 13.19
C ARG A 184 -1.90 -19.60 14.55
N ALA A 185 -1.86 -18.36 15.02
CA ALA A 185 -1.44 -18.00 16.37
C ALA A 185 -2.51 -18.35 17.43
N GLY A 186 -3.69 -18.85 17.02
CA GLY A 186 -4.80 -19.14 17.93
C GLY A 186 -5.56 -17.89 18.37
N GLU A 187 -5.46 -16.80 17.62
CA GLU A 187 -6.03 -15.51 17.96
C GLU A 187 -7.09 -15.06 16.95
N GLU A 188 -8.08 -14.33 17.42
CA GLU A 188 -9.05 -13.68 16.55
C GLU A 188 -8.49 -12.39 15.98
N TRP A 189 -8.73 -12.17 14.69
CA TRP A 189 -8.38 -10.94 14.00
C TRP A 189 -9.62 -10.05 13.98
N GLU A 190 -9.63 -9.01 14.82
CA GLU A 190 -10.74 -8.05 14.92
C GLU A 190 -10.72 -7.00 13.79
N GLY A 191 -9.65 -6.93 12.99
CA GLY A 191 -9.59 -6.00 11.86
C GLY A 191 -10.43 -6.44 10.67
N GLY A 192 -11.20 -5.52 10.06
CA GLY A 192 -11.80 -5.76 8.74
C GLY A 192 -10.75 -6.16 7.69
N HIS A 193 -11.15 -6.91 6.66
CA HIS A 193 -10.25 -7.31 5.57
C HIS A 193 -10.00 -6.18 4.55
N GLY A 194 -10.64 -5.02 4.72
CA GLY A 194 -10.54 -3.80 3.92
C GLY A 194 -11.13 -3.90 2.52
N ALA A 195 -11.09 -5.08 1.89
CA ALA A 195 -11.62 -5.30 0.55
C ALA A 195 -13.16 -5.43 0.52
N GLU A 196 -13.82 -5.63 1.66
CA GLU A 196 -15.29 -5.70 1.80
C GLU A 196 -15.99 -4.57 1.05
N VAL A 197 -15.50 -3.35 1.26
CA VAL A 197 -16.14 -2.15 0.73
C VAL A 197 -16.09 -2.16 -0.79
N LEU A 198 -14.97 -2.60 -1.38
CA LEU A 198 -14.83 -2.74 -2.83
C LEU A 198 -15.68 -3.90 -3.37
N GLU A 199 -15.68 -5.04 -2.67
CA GLU A 199 -16.46 -6.23 -3.04
C GLU A 199 -17.97 -5.95 -3.01
N GLU A 200 -18.46 -5.18 -2.04
CA GLU A 200 -19.88 -4.79 -1.95
C GLU A 200 -20.26 -3.70 -2.96
N LEU A 201 -19.46 -2.63 -3.08
CA LEU A 201 -19.74 -1.57 -4.06
C LEU A 201 -19.71 -2.10 -5.51
N GLY A 202 -18.79 -3.01 -5.81
CA GLY A 202 -18.65 -3.61 -7.14
C GLY A 202 -19.82 -4.51 -7.57
N LYS A 203 -20.73 -4.86 -6.66
CA LYS A 203 -21.97 -5.61 -7.03
C LYS A 203 -22.99 -4.72 -7.74
N SER A 204 -22.95 -3.41 -7.48
CA SER A 204 -23.98 -2.48 -7.94
C SER A 204 -23.43 -1.32 -8.77
N LEU A 205 -22.13 -1.02 -8.64
CA LEU A 205 -21.49 0.12 -9.30
C LEU A 205 -20.35 -0.35 -10.22
N ALA A 206 -20.27 0.25 -11.40
CA ALA A 206 -19.14 0.09 -12.30
C ALA A 206 -18.11 1.21 -12.04
N PHE A 207 -16.91 0.85 -11.63
CA PHE A 207 -15.80 1.77 -11.40
C PHE A 207 -14.46 1.06 -11.57
N GLU A 208 -13.43 1.83 -11.90
CA GLU A 208 -12.03 1.43 -11.84
C GLU A 208 -11.41 1.91 -10.53
N CYS A 209 -10.47 1.13 -10.00
CA CYS A 209 -9.80 1.46 -8.75
C CYS A 209 -8.32 1.07 -8.81
N ALA A 210 -7.46 1.99 -8.41
CA ALA A 210 -6.05 1.74 -8.16
C ALA A 210 -5.72 2.12 -6.72
N VAL A 211 -5.04 1.23 -5.99
CA VAL A 211 -4.69 1.43 -4.59
C VAL A 211 -3.18 1.48 -4.45
N GLY A 212 -2.66 2.61 -3.99
CA GLY A 212 -1.24 2.78 -3.66
C GLY A 212 -0.96 2.50 -2.19
N ARG A 213 0.09 1.72 -1.90
CA ARG A 213 0.62 1.50 -0.53
C ARG A 213 1.02 2.78 0.20
N ASN A 214 1.17 3.88 -0.53
CA ASN A 214 1.39 5.22 -0.01
C ASN A 214 0.12 5.91 0.56
N GLY A 215 -1.00 5.21 0.67
CA GLY A 215 -2.23 5.76 1.26
C GLY A 215 -3.04 6.61 0.28
N LYS A 216 -2.89 6.35 -1.02
CA LYS A 216 -3.66 7.01 -2.08
C LYS A 216 -4.50 5.98 -2.81
N VAL A 217 -5.75 6.31 -3.06
CA VAL A 217 -6.69 5.47 -3.81
C VAL A 217 -7.25 6.31 -4.94
N TRP A 218 -7.03 5.87 -6.18
CA TRP A 218 -7.63 6.49 -7.36
C TRP A 218 -8.88 5.72 -7.74
N ILE A 219 -9.94 6.45 -8.08
CA ILE A 219 -11.24 5.89 -8.47
C ILE A 219 -11.70 6.64 -9.70
N ASP A 220 -12.16 5.91 -10.70
CA ASP A 220 -12.78 6.47 -11.90
C ASP A 220 -14.06 5.72 -12.25
N SER A 221 -15.05 6.45 -12.73
CA SER A 221 -16.35 5.93 -13.14
C SER A 221 -16.95 6.89 -14.17
N GLU A 222 -17.97 6.44 -14.89
CA GLU A 222 -18.66 7.28 -15.87
C GLU A 222 -19.35 8.49 -15.22
N ASP A 223 -19.81 8.35 -13.97
CA ASP A 223 -20.44 9.43 -13.21
C ASP A 223 -19.57 9.89 -12.03
N VAL A 224 -19.50 11.21 -11.86
CA VAL A 224 -18.81 11.86 -10.75
C VAL A 224 -19.48 11.51 -9.43
N LYS A 225 -20.81 11.35 -9.39
CA LYS A 225 -21.50 10.95 -8.16
C LYS A 225 -21.07 9.56 -7.70
N THR A 226 -20.99 8.59 -8.62
CA THR A 226 -20.48 7.25 -8.34
C THR A 226 -19.04 7.31 -7.81
N THR A 227 -18.18 8.09 -8.47
CA THR A 227 -16.78 8.28 -8.04
C THR A 227 -16.70 8.81 -6.60
N LEU A 228 -17.51 9.82 -6.26
CA LEU A 228 -17.57 10.41 -4.92
C LEU A 228 -18.15 9.45 -3.88
N LEU A 229 -19.20 8.71 -4.24
CA LEU A 229 -19.85 7.71 -3.37
C LEU A 229 -18.86 6.62 -2.97
N VAL A 230 -18.18 6.02 -3.96
CA VAL A 230 -17.18 4.97 -3.72
C VAL A 230 -16.05 5.51 -2.85
N GLY A 231 -15.51 6.70 -3.15
CA GLY A 231 -14.46 7.32 -2.36
C GLY A 231 -14.85 7.58 -0.91
N ARG A 232 -16.08 8.08 -0.67
CA ARG A 232 -16.61 8.31 0.68
C ARG A 232 -16.77 7.01 1.46
N CYS A 233 -17.34 5.98 0.85
CA CYS A 233 -17.50 4.66 1.46
C CYS A 233 -16.14 4.06 1.86
N ILE A 234 -15.12 4.18 1.00
CA ILE A 234 -13.77 3.70 1.30
C ILE A 234 -13.20 4.43 2.51
N ILE A 235 -13.29 5.75 2.57
CA ILE A 235 -12.77 6.53 3.71
C ILE A 235 -13.49 6.17 5.01
N ALA A 236 -14.82 6.07 4.99
CA ALA A 236 -15.62 5.74 6.17
C ALA A 236 -15.37 4.31 6.67
N SER A 237 -15.01 3.38 5.78
CA SER A 237 -14.79 1.97 6.13
C SER A 237 -13.58 1.70 7.03
N GLU A 238 -12.69 2.68 7.26
CA GLU A 238 -11.41 2.47 7.93
C GLU A 238 -11.55 1.80 9.32
N THR A 239 -12.51 2.26 10.12
CA THR A 239 -12.71 1.80 11.49
C THR A 239 -13.93 0.90 11.66
N MET A 240 -14.54 0.48 10.55
CA MET A 240 -15.77 -0.32 10.56
C MET A 240 -15.47 -1.81 10.44
N THR A 241 -16.32 -2.61 11.07
CA THR A 241 -16.37 -4.07 10.90
C THR A 241 -17.00 -4.44 9.56
N ALA A 242 -16.85 -5.70 9.14
CA ALA A 242 -17.40 -6.16 7.87
C ALA A 242 -18.93 -6.04 7.77
N ASP A 243 -19.64 -6.20 8.89
CA ASP A 243 -21.10 -6.06 8.94
C ASP A 243 -21.51 -4.58 8.84
N GLU A 244 -20.81 -3.71 9.56
CA GLU A 244 -21.01 -2.26 9.48
C GLU A 244 -20.72 -1.70 8.08
N VAL A 245 -19.66 -2.19 7.41
CA VAL A 245 -19.36 -1.81 6.02
C VAL A 245 -20.49 -2.20 5.07
N ARG A 246 -21.04 -3.41 5.23
CA ARG A 246 -22.18 -3.87 4.41
C ARG A 246 -23.40 -2.98 4.60
N GLU A 247 -23.67 -2.56 5.83
CA GLU A 247 -24.78 -1.66 6.12
C GLU A 247 -24.53 -0.24 5.58
N LEU A 248 -23.33 0.30 5.77
CA LEU A 248 -22.93 1.59 5.20
C LEU A 248 -23.16 1.64 3.69
N VAL A 249 -22.68 0.62 2.96
CA VAL A 249 -22.81 0.57 1.50
C VAL A 249 -24.28 0.54 1.08
N ARG A 250 -25.13 -0.23 1.79
CA ARG A 250 -26.57 -0.25 1.50
C ARG A 250 -27.24 1.11 1.71
N VAL A 251 -26.92 1.80 2.80
CA VAL A 251 -27.49 3.11 3.13
C VAL A 251 -27.06 4.16 2.12
N GLU A 252 -25.77 4.22 1.78
CA GLU A 252 -25.23 5.18 0.82
C GLU A 252 -25.74 4.91 -0.60
N LEU A 253 -25.90 3.64 -1.01
CA LEU A 253 -26.54 3.29 -2.30
C LEU A 253 -28.03 3.65 -2.36
N ALA A 254 -28.74 3.66 -1.24
CA ALA A 254 -30.16 4.05 -1.20
C ALA A 254 -30.36 5.58 -1.24
N GLN A 255 -29.33 6.35 -0.93
CA GLN A 255 -29.37 7.82 -0.88
C GLN A 255 -28.79 8.50 -2.12
N GLY A 256 -27.99 7.79 -2.92
CA GLY A 256 -27.36 8.27 -4.15
C GLY A 256 -28.25 8.14 -5.39
#